data_AF-A0A4S8M0W9-F1
#
_entry.id   AF-A0A4S8M0W9-F1
#
_cell.length_a   1.000
_cell.length_b   1.000
_cell.length_c   1.000
_cell.angle_alpha   90.00
_cell.angle_beta   90.00
_cell.angle_gamma   90.00
#
_symmetry.space_group_name_H-M   'P 1'
#
loop_
_entity.id
_entity.type
_entity.pdbx_description
1 polymer ?
#
loop_
_entity_poly.entity_id
_entity_poly.type
_entity_poly.pdbx_seq_one_letter_code
_entity_poly.pdbx_strand_id
1 'polypeptide(L)'
;WTNLLDMIKSPVKVWDVYKPLGLGEYPDIQSLWGVWEEGRGIDGIGRSVPLRLIEEKWGNLKNENGKGTFPVWRPRNETSARKTWSNFSFFINEVEKRRKQGKSTQQAIEELEQLRNGKSLNQLYKSLWPKKGSK
;
A
#
# COMPACT_ATOMS: atom_id res chain seq x y z
N TRP A 1 8.33 3.55 16.21
CA TRP A 1 7.07 2.92 15.75
C TRP A 1 6.95 1.44 16.13
N THR A 2 7.93 0.58 15.86
CA THR A 2 7.84 -0.88 16.13
C THR A 2 7.39 -1.23 17.56
N ASN A 3 8.01 -0.64 18.58
CA ASN A 3 7.62 -0.84 19.98
C ASN A 3 6.15 -0.46 20.27
N LEU A 4 5.64 0.60 19.62
CA LEU A 4 4.23 0.98 19.77
C LEU A 4 3.30 -0.03 19.11
N LEU A 5 3.70 -0.59 17.97
CA LEU A 5 2.92 -1.64 17.31
C LEU A 5 2.87 -2.92 18.16
N ASP A 6 3.92 -3.25 18.93
CA ASP A 6 3.93 -4.39 19.87
C ASP A 6 2.91 -4.24 21.01
N MET A 7 2.57 -3.01 21.38
CA MET A 7 1.59 -2.76 22.44
C MET A 7 0.14 -2.96 21.96
N ILE A 8 -0.11 -2.97 20.66
CA ILE A 8 -1.46 -3.08 20.09
C ILE A 8 -1.98 -4.51 20.23
N LYS A 9 -3.03 -4.68 21.04
CA LYS A 9 -3.69 -5.97 21.30
C LYS A 9 -4.75 -6.36 20.26
N SER A 10 -5.29 -5.39 19.53
CA SER A 10 -6.31 -5.63 18.50
C SER A 10 -5.88 -5.03 17.16
N PRO A 11 -5.10 -5.77 16.34
CA PRO A 11 -4.58 -5.28 15.07
C PRO A 11 -5.65 -4.82 14.10
N VAL A 12 -6.85 -5.40 14.11
CA VAL A 12 -7.92 -5.01 13.18
C VAL A 12 -8.35 -3.55 13.34
N LYS A 13 -8.29 -2.99 14.56
CA LYS A 13 -8.61 -1.57 14.82
C LYS A 13 -7.59 -0.60 14.22
N VAL A 14 -6.39 -1.10 13.88
CA VAL A 14 -5.35 -0.32 13.18
C VAL A 14 -5.84 0.07 11.78
N TRP A 15 -6.67 -0.76 11.15
CA TRP A 15 -7.28 -0.44 9.86
C TRP A 15 -8.06 0.88 9.91
N ASP A 16 -8.88 1.07 10.93
CA ASP A 16 -9.78 2.23 11.01
C ASP A 16 -9.01 3.55 11.05
N VAL A 17 -7.80 3.52 11.60
CA VAL A 17 -6.95 4.70 11.78
C VAL A 17 -5.95 4.87 10.64
N TYR A 18 -5.30 3.78 10.23
CA TYR A 18 -4.11 3.86 9.37
C TYR A 18 -4.31 3.32 7.96
N LYS A 19 -5.49 2.80 7.61
CA LYS A 19 -5.74 2.30 6.24
C LYS A 19 -5.31 3.31 5.17
N PRO A 20 -4.81 2.81 4.01
CA PRO A 20 -4.60 3.68 2.87
C PRO A 20 -5.93 4.31 2.43
N LEU A 21 -5.83 5.46 1.77
CA LEU A 21 -6.97 6.09 1.12
C LEU A 21 -7.31 5.39 -0.20
N GLY A 22 -8.44 5.79 -0.79
CA GLY A 22 -8.72 5.46 -2.19
C GLY A 22 -7.70 6.13 -3.12
N LEU A 23 -7.46 5.54 -4.30
CA LEU A 23 -6.53 6.09 -5.29
C LEU A 23 -6.87 7.52 -5.75
N GLY A 24 -8.13 7.95 -5.64
CA GLY A 24 -8.53 9.31 -6.00
C GLY A 24 -8.04 10.38 -5.03
N GLU A 25 -7.63 9.99 -3.83
CA GLU A 25 -7.20 10.89 -2.77
C GLU A 25 -5.69 11.18 -2.81
N TYR A 26 -4.95 10.44 -3.65
CA TYR A 26 -3.52 10.65 -3.84
C TYR A 26 -3.30 11.45 -5.14
N PRO A 27 -2.59 12.59 -5.09
CA PRO A 27 -2.35 13.41 -6.28
C PRO A 27 -1.39 12.73 -7.26
N ASP A 28 -0.45 11.94 -6.74
CA ASP A 28 0.61 11.27 -7.49
C ASP A 28 1.10 9.99 -6.76
N ILE A 29 1.94 9.24 -7.46
CA ILE A 29 2.56 8.00 -6.96
C ILE A 29 3.56 8.31 -5.84
N GLN A 30 4.21 9.48 -5.87
CA GLN A 30 5.11 9.92 -4.79
C GLN A 30 4.38 10.02 -3.45
N SER A 31 3.19 10.60 -3.43
CA SER A 31 2.36 10.74 -2.23
C SER A 31 1.88 9.38 -1.72
N LEU A 32 1.50 8.47 -2.63
CA LEU A 32 1.13 7.10 -2.30
C LEU A 32 2.31 6.34 -1.68
N TRP A 33 3.49 6.46 -2.28
CA TRP A 33 4.73 5.85 -1.80
C TRP A 33 5.19 6.44 -0.46
N GLY A 34 5.04 7.75 -0.27
CA GLY A 34 5.33 8.43 1.00
C GLY A 34 4.50 7.87 2.15
N VAL A 35 3.22 7.60 1.95
CA VAL A 35 2.38 6.94 2.98
C VAL A 35 2.87 5.52 3.30
N TRP A 36 3.45 4.82 2.32
CA TRP A 36 4.03 3.50 2.52
C TRP A 36 5.31 3.51 3.35
N GLU A 37 6.29 4.35 2.99
CA GLU A 37 7.60 4.39 3.64
C GLU A 37 7.67 5.28 4.88
N GLU A 38 6.99 6.42 4.87
CA GLU A 38 7.12 7.47 5.89
C GLU A 38 5.87 7.61 6.77
N GLY A 39 4.74 7.12 6.28
CA GLY A 39 3.44 7.37 6.90
C GLY A 39 2.82 8.68 6.42
N ARG A 40 1.56 8.89 6.78
CA ARG A 40 0.79 10.06 6.34
C ARG A 40 1.05 11.25 7.26
N GLY A 41 1.24 12.45 6.67
CA GLY A 41 1.21 13.69 7.43
C GLY A 41 -0.17 13.95 8.05
N ILE A 42 -0.19 14.28 9.34
CA ILE A 42 -1.36 14.70 10.10
C ILE A 42 -1.05 16.11 10.61
N ASP A 43 -1.85 17.07 10.16
CA ASP A 43 -1.63 18.48 10.48
C ASP A 43 -1.63 18.73 11.99
N GLY A 44 -0.68 19.54 12.46
CA GLY A 44 -0.46 19.82 13.88
C GLY A 44 0.02 18.65 14.76
N ILE A 45 0.15 17.42 14.22
CA ILE A 45 0.52 16.23 15.00
C ILE A 45 1.86 15.62 14.53
N GLY A 46 2.12 15.60 13.22
CA GLY A 46 3.33 15.01 12.65
C GLY A 46 3.00 13.94 11.60
N ARG A 47 3.67 12.78 11.64
CA ARG A 47 3.41 11.66 10.72
C ARG A 47 2.80 10.47 11.44
N SER A 48 1.88 9.78 10.78
CA SER A 48 1.39 8.47 11.20
C SER A 48 2.48 7.40 11.09
N VAL A 49 2.21 6.20 11.62
CA VAL A 49 3.07 5.04 11.35
C VAL A 49 3.13 4.75 9.84
N PRO A 50 4.31 4.42 9.29
CA PRO A 50 4.44 3.91 7.92
C PRO A 50 3.63 2.63 7.70
N LEU A 51 2.90 2.56 6.58
CA LEU A 51 2.14 1.35 6.25
C LEU A 51 3.04 0.13 6.03
N ARG A 52 4.30 0.33 5.60
CA ARG A 52 5.28 -0.75 5.47
C ARG A 52 5.51 -1.49 6.79
N LEU A 53 5.60 -0.76 7.91
CA LEU A 53 5.83 -1.37 9.22
C LEU A 53 4.61 -2.15 9.74
N ILE A 54 3.40 -1.64 9.47
CA ILE A 54 2.16 -2.35 9.79
C ILE A 54 2.09 -3.66 8.97
N GLU A 55 2.38 -3.58 7.68
CA GLU A 55 2.32 -4.73 6.77
C GLU A 55 3.42 -5.76 7.07
N GLU A 56 4.62 -5.33 7.45
CA GLU A 56 5.70 -6.21 7.91
C GLU A 56 5.29 -6.98 9.17
N LYS A 57 4.62 -6.30 10.12
CA LYS A 57 4.21 -6.90 11.38
C LYS A 57 3.01 -7.84 11.26
N TRP A 58 2.00 -7.46 10.49
CA TRP A 58 0.69 -8.12 10.50
C TRP A 58 0.16 -8.51 9.12
N GLY A 59 0.84 -8.11 8.05
CA GLY A 59 0.44 -8.32 6.66
C GLY A 59 0.86 -9.66 6.07
N ASN A 60 2.06 -10.14 6.44
CA ASN A 60 2.68 -11.35 5.89
C ASN A 60 2.77 -12.49 6.92
N LEU A 61 1.76 -12.62 7.76
CA LEU A 61 1.72 -13.70 8.74
C LEU A 61 1.56 -15.05 8.04
N LYS A 62 2.36 -16.03 8.46
CA LYS A 62 2.25 -17.43 8.06
C LYS A 62 1.89 -18.26 9.27
N ASN A 63 1.09 -19.30 9.08
CA ASN A 63 0.87 -20.29 10.12
C ASN A 63 2.09 -21.22 10.29
N GLU A 64 2.02 -22.12 11.27
CA GLU A 64 3.07 -23.12 11.55
C GLU A 64 3.43 -23.97 10.33
N ASN A 65 2.47 -24.17 9.41
CA ASN A 65 2.65 -24.92 8.16
C ASN A 65 3.21 -24.07 7.01
N GLY A 66 3.66 -22.84 7.28
CA GLY A 66 4.18 -21.91 6.27
C GLY A 66 3.14 -21.36 5.30
N LYS A 67 1.85 -21.68 5.47
CA LYS A 67 0.75 -21.14 4.66
C LYS A 67 0.43 -19.73 5.12
N GLY A 68 0.30 -18.81 4.16
CA GLY A 68 -0.09 -17.43 4.44
C GLY A 68 -1.46 -17.39 5.13
N THR A 69 -1.54 -16.67 6.24
CA THR A 69 -2.81 -16.37 6.90
C THR A 69 -3.35 -15.04 6.39
N PHE A 70 -4.63 -14.78 6.65
CA PHE A 70 -5.18 -13.48 6.34
C PHE A 70 -4.47 -12.40 7.18
N PRO A 71 -4.12 -11.26 6.57
CA PRO A 71 -3.55 -10.10 7.25
C PRO A 71 -4.43 -9.70 8.44
N VAL A 72 -3.91 -9.83 9.67
CA VAL A 72 -4.71 -9.67 10.89
C VAL A 72 -5.13 -8.23 11.16
N TRP A 73 -4.43 -7.27 10.53
CA TRP A 73 -4.72 -5.85 10.65
C TRP A 73 -5.75 -5.35 9.64
N ARG A 74 -6.24 -6.20 8.72
CA ARG A 74 -7.25 -5.84 7.71
C ARG A 74 -8.57 -6.55 7.98
N PRO A 75 -9.73 -5.90 7.82
CA PRO A 75 -11.02 -6.54 8.01
C PRO A 75 -11.26 -7.60 6.93
N ARG A 76 -11.48 -8.85 7.36
CA ARG A 76 -11.55 -10.04 6.47
C ARG A 76 -12.76 -10.04 5.53
N ASN A 77 -13.90 -9.53 6.02
CA ASN A 77 -15.20 -9.63 5.36
C ASN A 77 -15.67 -8.31 4.74
N GLU A 78 -14.77 -7.33 4.59
CA GLU A 78 -15.09 -6.03 4.00
C GLU A 78 -14.57 -5.89 2.57
N THR A 79 -15.48 -5.94 1.60
CA THR A 79 -15.14 -5.82 0.17
C THR A 79 -14.50 -4.47 -0.16
N SER A 80 -14.98 -3.37 0.44
CA SER A 80 -14.40 -2.04 0.26
C SER A 80 -12.95 -1.98 0.77
N ALA A 81 -12.68 -2.57 1.93
CA ALA A 81 -11.34 -2.62 2.50
C ALA A 81 -10.37 -3.42 1.64
N ARG A 82 -10.80 -4.62 1.19
CA ARG A 82 -10.01 -5.46 0.27
C ARG A 82 -9.68 -4.74 -1.03
N LYS A 83 -10.67 -4.03 -1.61
CA LYS A 83 -10.48 -3.26 -2.84
C LYS A 83 -9.52 -2.10 -2.63
N THR A 84 -9.68 -1.35 -1.53
CA THR A 84 -8.80 -0.22 -1.17
C THR A 84 -7.36 -0.68 -1.03
N TRP A 85 -7.12 -1.76 -0.28
CA TRP A 85 -5.79 -2.32 -0.13
C TRP A 85 -5.22 -2.84 -1.46
N SER A 86 -5.99 -3.61 -2.22
CA SER A 86 -5.54 -4.17 -3.51
C SER A 86 -5.08 -3.05 -4.46
N ASN A 87 -5.88 -1.99 -4.59
CA ASN A 87 -5.54 -0.82 -5.39
C ASN A 87 -4.28 -0.10 -4.91
N PHE A 88 -4.15 0.11 -3.60
CA PHE A 88 -2.96 0.75 -3.02
C PHE A 88 -1.71 -0.11 -3.23
N SER A 89 -1.77 -1.38 -2.81
CA SER A 89 -0.65 -2.33 -2.88
C SER A 89 -0.18 -2.61 -4.31
N PHE A 90 -1.06 -2.46 -5.31
CA PHE A 90 -0.67 -2.55 -6.72
C PHE A 90 0.47 -1.58 -7.06
N PHE A 91 0.34 -0.30 -6.68
CA PHE A 91 1.36 0.70 -6.98
C PHE A 91 2.64 0.49 -6.16
N ILE A 92 2.51 0.07 -4.89
CA ILE A 92 3.67 -0.32 -4.08
C ILE A 92 4.45 -1.43 -4.75
N ASN A 93 3.76 -2.47 -5.23
CA ASN A 93 4.37 -3.59 -5.94
C ASN A 93 5.01 -3.17 -7.26
N GLU A 94 4.41 -2.24 -8.01
CA GLU A 94 4.98 -1.74 -9.27
C GLU A 94 6.24 -0.89 -9.06
N VAL A 95 6.32 -0.11 -7.97
CA VAL A 95 7.54 0.59 -7.56
C VAL A 95 8.60 -0.42 -7.12
N GLU A 96 8.25 -1.36 -6.23
CA GLU A 96 9.15 -2.42 -5.76
C GLU A 96 9.69 -3.29 -6.90
N LYS A 97 8.85 -3.62 -7.88
CA LYS A 97 9.25 -4.38 -9.08
C LYS A 97 10.35 -3.66 -9.86
N ARG A 98 10.25 -2.34 -10.03
CA ARG A 98 11.27 -1.52 -10.69
C ARG A 98 12.53 -1.39 -9.83
N ARG A 99 12.39 -1.26 -8.52
CA ARG A 99 13.54 -1.28 -7.58
C ARG A 99 14.33 -2.59 -7.69
N LYS A 100 13.64 -3.73 -7.78
CA LYS A 100 14.26 -5.06 -8.00
C LYS A 100 14.98 -5.17 -9.35
N GLN A 101 14.67 -4.33 -10.32
CA GLN A 101 15.36 -4.23 -11.61
C GLN A 101 16.57 -3.28 -11.57
N GLY A 102 16.96 -2.79 -10.38
CA GLY A 102 18.13 -1.93 -10.18
C GLY A 102 17.83 -0.43 -10.24
N LYS A 103 16.56 -0.01 -10.37
CA LYS A 103 16.19 1.41 -10.38
C LYS A 103 16.16 1.98 -8.97
N SER A 104 16.55 3.24 -8.83
CA SER A 104 16.25 3.98 -7.61
C SER A 104 14.73 4.15 -7.45
N THR A 105 14.28 4.39 -6.22
CA THR A 105 12.86 4.65 -5.93
C THR A 105 12.34 5.83 -6.75
N GLN A 106 13.12 6.91 -6.86
CA GLN A 106 12.73 8.10 -7.61
C GLN A 106 12.55 7.79 -9.11
N GLN A 107 13.49 7.07 -9.72
CA GLN A 107 13.36 6.63 -11.12
C GLN A 107 12.13 5.71 -11.32
N ALA A 108 11.87 4.81 -10.38
CA ALA A 108 10.73 3.92 -10.44
C ALA A 108 9.39 4.67 -10.41
N ILE A 109 9.30 5.72 -9.58
CA ILE A 109 8.13 6.60 -9.47
C ILE A 109 7.99 7.44 -10.73
N GLU A 110 9.05 8.07 -11.21
CA GLU A 110 9.05 8.89 -12.43
C GLU A 110 8.58 8.11 -13.66
N GLU A 111 9.04 6.87 -13.84
CA GLU A 111 8.57 6.02 -14.93
C GLU A 111 7.07 5.73 -14.87
N LEU A 112 6.55 5.49 -13.67
CA LEU A 112 5.12 5.25 -13.50
C LEU A 112 4.31 6.55 -13.71
N GLU A 113 4.85 7.70 -13.33
CA GLU A 113 4.26 9.01 -13.61
C GLU A 113 4.26 9.33 -15.12
N GLN A 114 5.33 8.99 -15.83
CA GLN A 114 5.37 9.08 -17.30
C GLN A 114 4.31 8.18 -17.94
N LEU A 115 4.13 6.94 -17.45
CA LEU A 115 3.05 6.06 -17.89
C LEU A 115 1.66 6.62 -17.56
N ARG A 116 1.53 7.33 -16.43
CA ARG A 116 0.29 8.02 -16.04
C ARG A 116 -0.09 9.07 -17.07
N ASN A 117 0.89 9.83 -17.57
CA ASN A 117 0.72 10.85 -18.62
C ASN A 117 -0.50 11.76 -18.35
N GLY A 118 -0.56 12.34 -17.15
CA GLY A 118 -1.64 13.24 -16.72
C GLY A 118 -2.97 12.58 -16.35
N LYS A 119 -3.12 11.26 -16.50
CA LYS A 119 -4.33 10.53 -16.08
C LYS A 119 -4.43 10.45 -14.55
N SER A 120 -5.62 10.16 -14.01
CA SER A 120 -5.76 9.81 -12.59
C SER A 120 -5.09 8.46 -12.27
N LEU A 121 -4.72 8.23 -11.01
CA LEU A 121 -4.21 6.94 -10.55
C LEU A 121 -5.20 5.79 -10.79
N ASN A 122 -6.51 6.06 -10.71
CA ASN A 122 -7.54 5.09 -11.07
C ASN A 122 -7.48 4.68 -12.54
N GLN A 123 -7.24 5.63 -13.45
CA GLN A 123 -7.08 5.35 -14.88
C GLN A 123 -5.79 4.59 -15.16
N LEU A 124 -4.68 4.97 -14.52
CA LEU A 124 -3.41 4.25 -14.64
C LEU A 124 -3.52 2.81 -14.13
N TYR A 125 -4.15 2.62 -12.98
CA TYR A 125 -4.44 1.28 -12.43
C TYR A 125 -5.20 0.43 -13.46
N LYS A 126 -6.27 0.97 -14.06
CA LYS A 126 -7.05 0.27 -15.09
C LYS A 126 -6.25 -0.06 -16.35
N SER A 127 -5.28 0.77 -16.75
CA SER A 127 -4.45 0.51 -17.93
C SER A 127 -3.35 -0.52 -17.70
N LEU A 128 -2.80 -0.56 -16.48
CA LEU A 128 -1.72 -1.49 -16.13
C LEU A 128 -2.25 -2.81 -15.59
N TRP A 129 -3.48 -2.85 -15.07
CA TRP A 129 -4.08 -4.09 -14.60
C TRP A 129 -4.21 -5.07 -15.78
N PRO A 130 -3.70 -6.31 -15.66
CA PRO A 130 -3.80 -7.26 -16.74
C PRO A 130 -5.28 -7.50 -17.08
N LYS A 131 -5.69 -7.07 -18.28
CA LYS A 131 -6.99 -7.45 -18.83
C LYS A 131 -6.98 -8.97 -18.94
N LYS A 132 -7.94 -9.64 -18.29
CA LYS A 132 -8.23 -11.05 -18.57
C LYS A 132 -8.56 -11.15 -20.07
N GLY A 133 -7.61 -11.54 -20.91
CA GLY A 133 -7.84 -11.61 -22.36
C GLY A 133 -6.63 -11.57 -23.32
N SER A 134 -5.37 -11.57 -22.85
CA SER A 134 -4.23 -11.85 -23.75
C SER A 134 -3.51 -13.11 -23.32
N LYS A 135 -4.06 -14.24 -23.75
CA LYS A 135 -3.32 -15.45 -24.11
C LYS A 135 -3.72 -15.81 -25.53
#